data_AF-A0A7S0W631-F1
#
_entry.id   AF-A0A7S0W631-F1
#
_cell.length_a   1.000
_cell.length_b   1.000
_cell.length_c   1.000
_cell.angle_alpha   90.00
_cell.angle_beta   90.00
_cell.angle_gamma   90.00
#
_symmetry.space_group_name_H-M   'P 1'
#
loop_
_entity.id
_entity.type
_entity.pdbx_description
1 polymer ?
#
loop_
_entity_poly.entity_id
_entity_poly.type
_entity_poly.pdbx_seq_one_letter_code
_entity_poly.pdbx_strand_id
1 'polypeptide(L)'
;KKQRAMAAQSSEIDETMKKLTSHPGVIGFLVTNADGIPIRSSLDHAEAVQYAGLLTLLATKARAAVRELDSQNDVTFLRLRSKKHEILVAPDKEYILMVIQNPQVG
;
A
#
# COMPACT_ATOMS: atom_id res chain seq x y z
N LYS A 1 -2.54 -13.21 28.28
CA LYS A 1 -2.30 -14.00 27.04
C LYS A 1 -2.56 -13.19 25.77
N LYS A 2 -3.75 -12.58 25.59
CA LYS A 2 -4.12 -11.76 24.41
C LYS A 2 -3.15 -10.60 24.10
N GLN A 3 -2.66 -9.91 25.13
CA GLN A 3 -1.74 -8.77 25.00
C GLN A 3 -0.33 -9.15 24.50
N ARG A 4 0.16 -10.36 24.83
CA ARG A 4 1.43 -10.87 24.30
C ARG A 4 1.33 -11.28 22.83
N ALA A 5 0.18 -11.83 22.43
CA ALA A 5 -0.09 -12.18 21.03
C ALA A 5 -0.17 -10.94 20.14
N MET A 6 -0.86 -9.87 20.58
CA MET A 6 -0.89 -8.59 19.87
C MET A 6 0.49 -7.93 19.76
N ALA A 7 1.30 -7.98 20.82
CA ALA A 7 2.66 -7.44 20.79
C ALA A 7 3.56 -8.20 19.79
N ALA A 8 3.46 -9.54 19.76
CA ALA A 8 4.19 -10.37 18.79
C ALA A 8 3.77 -10.06 17.34
N GLN A 9 2.46 -9.91 17.10
CA GLN A 9 1.92 -9.57 15.78
C GLN A 9 2.35 -8.18 15.30
N SER A 10 2.41 -7.18 16.20
CA SER A 10 2.95 -5.86 15.84
C SER A 10 4.44 -5.94 15.49
N SER A 11 5.22 -6.71 16.25
CA SER A 11 6.65 -6.89 15.99
C SER A 11 6.93 -7.49 14.61
N GLU A 12 6.15 -8.49 14.21
CA GLU A 12 6.31 -9.15 12.91
C GLU A 12 6.00 -8.21 11.74
N ILE A 13 4.98 -7.37 11.89
CA ILE A 13 4.64 -6.32 10.90
C ILE A 13 5.78 -5.31 10.81
N ASP A 14 6.29 -4.82 11.93
CA ASP A 14 7.36 -3.83 11.96
C ASP A 14 8.65 -4.38 11.33
N GLU A 15 8.99 -5.65 11.58
CA GLU A 15 10.11 -6.33 10.91
C GLU A 15 9.91 -6.47 9.40
N THR A 16 8.70 -6.80 8.97
CA THR A 16 8.36 -6.93 7.55
C THR A 16 8.45 -5.58 6.84
N MET A 17 7.93 -4.52 7.46
CA MET A 17 8.03 -3.15 6.93
C MET A 17 9.49 -2.68 6.89
N LYS A 18 10.29 -3.02 7.92
CA LYS A 18 11.72 -2.72 7.93
C LYS A 18 12.45 -3.40 6.76
N LYS A 19 12.19 -4.70 6.53
CA LYS A 19 12.73 -5.43 5.37
C LYS A 19 12.31 -4.77 4.07
N LEU A 20 11.04 -4.40 3.91
CA LEU A 20 10.54 -3.71 2.73
C LEU A 20 11.30 -2.40 2.48
N THR A 21 11.41 -1.53 3.48
CA THR A 21 12.14 -0.24 3.35
C THR A 21 13.64 -0.38 3.12
N SER A 22 14.23 -1.54 3.44
CA SER A 22 15.65 -1.80 3.19
C SER A 22 15.96 -2.17 1.74
N HIS A 23 14.95 -2.46 0.91
CA HIS A 23 15.18 -2.79 -0.50
C HIS A 23 15.67 -1.54 -1.27
N PRO A 24 16.74 -1.66 -2.07
CA PRO A 24 17.24 -0.55 -2.88
C PRO A 24 16.15 0.04 -3.78
N GLY A 25 16.03 1.36 -3.77
CA GLY A 25 15.02 2.07 -4.56
C GLY A 25 13.70 2.29 -3.82
N VAL A 26 13.39 1.57 -2.74
CA VAL A 26 12.20 1.88 -1.92
C VAL A 26 12.42 3.20 -1.20
N ILE A 27 11.48 4.12 -1.39
CA ILE A 27 11.46 5.46 -0.78
C ILE A 27 10.59 5.42 0.48
N GLY A 28 9.45 4.72 0.42
CA GLY A 28 8.57 4.60 1.56
C GLY A 28 7.40 3.65 1.34
N PHE A 29 6.62 3.44 2.40
CA PHE A 29 5.43 2.62 2.37
C PHE A 29 4.26 3.30 3.11
N LEU A 30 3.06 2.83 2.79
CA LEU A 30 1.83 3.23 3.42
C LEU A 30 0.87 2.04 3.46
N VAL A 31 0.30 1.79 4.64
CA VAL A 31 -0.76 0.80 4.85
C VAL A 31 -2.00 1.56 5.31
N THR A 32 -3.11 1.34 4.61
CA THR A 32 -4.42 1.91 4.96
C THR A 32 -5.44 0.82 5.20
N ASN A 33 -6.55 1.16 5.83
CA ASN A 33 -7.76 0.35 5.74
C ASN A 33 -8.44 0.56 4.35
N ALA A 34 -9.56 -0.14 4.13
CA ALA A 34 -10.38 -0.01 2.92
C ALA A 34 -10.96 1.40 2.68
N ASP A 35 -11.12 2.22 3.73
CA ASP A 35 -11.63 3.59 3.65
C ASP A 35 -10.55 4.62 3.29
N GLY A 36 -9.29 4.19 3.15
CA GLY A 36 -8.17 5.09 2.87
C GLY A 36 -7.69 5.87 4.10
N ILE A 37 -7.87 5.32 5.30
CA ILE A 37 -7.32 5.88 6.55
C ILE A 37 -5.94 5.24 6.80
N PRO A 38 -4.86 6.04 6.91
CA PRO A 38 -3.53 5.51 7.24
C PRO A 38 -3.49 4.77 8.59
N ILE A 39 -2.93 3.56 8.59
CA ILE A 39 -2.70 2.72 9.79
C ILE A 39 -1.22 2.72 10.17
N ARG A 40 -0.34 2.60 9.17
CA ARG A 40 1.12 2.60 9.29
C ARG A 40 1.71 3.29 8.06
N SER A 41 2.73 4.09 8.24
CA SER A 41 3.46 4.70 7.13
C SER A 41 4.88 5.06 7.54
N SER A 42 5.78 5.09 6.56
CA SER A 42 7.10 5.71 6.70
C SER A 42 7.12 7.16 6.19
N LEU A 43 5.99 7.67 5.67
CA LEU A 43 5.86 9.03 5.15
C LEU A 43 5.50 10.00 6.27
N ASP A 44 5.65 11.30 6.01
CA ASP A 44 5.07 12.29 6.92
C ASP A 44 3.53 12.21 6.90
N HIS A 45 2.91 12.79 7.93
CA HIS A 45 1.47 12.68 8.12
C HIS A 45 0.66 13.26 6.96
N ALA A 46 1.09 14.41 6.41
CA ALA A 46 0.35 15.09 5.35
C ALA A 46 0.44 14.30 4.04
N GLU A 47 1.64 13.82 3.70
CA GLU A 47 1.84 12.93 2.56
C GLU A 47 1.04 11.64 2.72
N ALA A 48 1.13 10.97 3.87
CA ALA A 48 0.41 9.73 4.13
C ALA A 48 -1.10 9.88 3.91
N VAL A 49 -1.71 10.94 4.43
CA VAL A 49 -3.14 11.23 4.24
C VAL A 49 -3.47 11.50 2.76
N GLN A 50 -2.65 12.29 2.07
CA GLN A 50 -2.87 12.60 0.66
C GLN A 50 -2.78 11.34 -0.22
N TYR A 51 -1.71 10.55 -0.07
CA TYR A 51 -1.50 9.32 -0.83
C TYR A 51 -2.61 8.30 -0.52
N ALA A 52 -3.01 8.16 0.75
CA ALA A 52 -4.05 7.23 1.15
C ALA A 52 -5.38 7.50 0.43
N GLY A 53 -5.85 8.75 0.44
CA GLY A 53 -7.12 9.11 -0.20
C GLY A 53 -7.08 8.90 -1.72
N LEU A 54 -6.01 9.38 -2.39
CA LEU A 54 -5.90 9.32 -3.84
C LEU A 54 -5.74 7.88 -4.36
N LEU A 55 -4.87 7.09 -3.74
CA LEU A 55 -4.57 5.73 -4.21
C LEU A 55 -5.68 4.74 -3.85
N THR A 56 -6.38 4.93 -2.73
CA THR A 56 -7.56 4.12 -2.40
C THR A 56 -8.70 4.35 -3.40
N LEU A 57 -8.96 5.62 -3.74
CA LEU A 57 -9.95 5.97 -4.76
C LEU A 57 -9.57 5.39 -6.13
N LEU A 58 -8.30 5.49 -6.51
CA LEU A 58 -7.79 4.92 -7.75
C LEU A 58 -7.96 3.40 -7.78
N ALA A 59 -7.56 2.69 -6.73
CA ALA A 59 -7.68 1.23 -6.65
C ALA A 59 -9.14 0.78 -6.75
N THR A 60 -10.06 1.51 -6.11
CA THR A 60 -11.51 1.26 -6.18
C THR A 60 -12.02 1.40 -7.61
N LYS A 61 -11.63 2.47 -8.32
CA LYS A 61 -12.03 2.70 -9.71
C LYS A 61 -11.44 1.66 -10.66
N ALA A 62 -10.17 1.29 -10.47
CA ALA A 62 -9.51 0.26 -11.26
C ALA A 62 -10.19 -1.11 -11.09
N ARG A 63 -10.53 -1.50 -9.84
CA ARG A 63 -11.27 -2.72 -9.53
C ARG A 63 -12.64 -2.72 -10.22
N ALA A 64 -13.38 -1.61 -10.15
CA ALA A 64 -14.67 -1.49 -10.81
C ALA A 64 -14.55 -1.65 -12.35
N ALA A 65 -13.56 -0.98 -12.96
CA ALA A 65 -13.33 -1.07 -14.41
C ALA A 65 -12.95 -2.49 -14.86
N VAL A 66 -12.11 -3.21 -14.10
CA VAL A 66 -11.76 -4.61 -14.43
C VAL A 66 -12.97 -5.51 -14.33
N ARG A 67 -13.81 -5.35 -13.30
CA ARG A 67 -15.03 -6.15 -13.12
C ARG A 67 -16.12 -5.84 -14.15
N GLU A 68 -16.14 -4.62 -14.69
CA GLU A 68 -17.02 -4.24 -15.79
C GLU A 68 -16.64 -4.95 -17.09
N LEU A 69 -15.34 -5.17 -17.32
CA LEU A 69 -14.84 -5.93 -18.47
C LEU A 69 -15.06 -7.45 -18.31
N ASP A 70 -14.75 -7.98 -17.13
CA ASP A 70 -15.02 -9.37 -16.77
C ASP A 70 -15.33 -9.49 -15.28
N SER A 71 -16.58 -9.83 -14.96
CA SER A 71 -17.06 -9.98 -13.59
C SER A 71 -16.35 -11.05 -12.76
N GLN A 72 -15.63 -11.98 -13.40
CA GLN A 72 -14.87 -13.04 -12.72
C GLN A 72 -13.45 -12.59 -12.34
N ASN A 73 -13.00 -11.43 -12.82
CA ASN A 73 -11.65 -10.91 -12.59
C ASN A 73 -11.64 -9.87 -11.47
N ASP A 74 -10.51 -9.72 -10.79
CA ASP A 74 -10.29 -8.68 -9.78
C ASP A 74 -8.89 -8.10 -9.91
N VAL A 75 -8.73 -6.85 -9.46
CA VAL A 75 -7.44 -6.19 -9.35
C VAL A 75 -6.71 -6.77 -8.14
N THR A 76 -5.63 -7.48 -8.42
CA THR A 76 -4.70 -8.00 -7.40
C THR A 76 -3.54 -7.04 -7.13
N PHE A 77 -3.17 -6.23 -8.14
CA PHE A 77 -2.02 -5.35 -8.07
C PHE A 77 -2.11 -4.22 -9.10
N LEU A 78 -1.69 -3.02 -8.73
CA LEU A 78 -1.54 -1.87 -9.62
C LEU A 78 -0.12 -1.33 -9.53
N ARG A 79 0.47 -1.01 -10.69
CA ARG A 79 1.78 -0.36 -10.79
C ARG A 79 1.62 0.95 -11.55
N LEU A 80 1.88 2.06 -10.86
CA LEU A 80 1.86 3.41 -11.43
C LEU A 80 3.27 3.94 -11.53
N ARG A 81 3.78 4.10 -12.75
CA ARG A 81 5.11 4.67 -12.98
C ARG A 81 4.99 6.09 -13.53
N SER A 82 5.65 7.02 -12.87
CA SER A 82 5.88 8.38 -13.33
C SER A 82 7.38 8.62 -13.54
N LYS A 83 7.75 9.81 -14.01
CA LYS A 83 9.16 10.21 -14.12
C LYS A 83 9.85 10.33 -12.75
N LYS A 84 9.09 10.65 -11.69
CA LYS A 84 9.62 10.91 -10.34
C LYS A 84 9.52 9.70 -9.41
N HIS A 85 8.36 9.06 -9.40
CA HIS A 85 8.05 7.93 -8.52
C HIS A 85 7.41 6.78 -9.29
N GLU A 86 7.67 5.58 -8.81
CA GLU A 86 6.88 4.40 -9.10
C GLU A 86 6.13 3.99 -7.82
N ILE A 87 4.84 3.70 -7.98
CA ILE A 87 3.95 3.35 -6.88
C ILE A 87 3.38 1.97 -7.17
N LEU A 88 3.60 1.06 -6.23
CA LEU A 88 3.03 -0.28 -6.23
C LEU A 88 1.87 -0.30 -5.25
N VAL A 89 0.67 -0.65 -5.70
CA VAL A 89 -0.54 -0.72 -4.88
C VAL A 89 -1.05 -2.15 -4.90
N ALA A 90 -1.11 -2.77 -3.72
CA ALA A 90 -1.65 -4.10 -3.51
C ALA A 90 -2.92 -3.99 -2.64
N PRO A 91 -4.10 -3.90 -3.24
CA PRO A 91 -5.36 -3.87 -2.50
C PRO A 91 -5.77 -5.28 -2.05
N ASP A 92 -6.10 -5.43 -0.78
CA ASP A 92 -6.76 -6.61 -0.20
C ASP A 92 -8.19 -6.24 0.25
N LYS A 93 -8.92 -7.16 0.89
CA LYS A 93 -10.29 -6.97 1.39
C LYS A 93 -10.37 -5.90 2.47
N GLU A 94 -9.41 -5.91 3.40
CA GLU A 94 -9.46 -5.06 4.61
C GLU A 94 -8.41 -3.94 4.59
N TYR A 95 -7.33 -4.14 3.83
CA TYR A 95 -6.16 -3.27 3.85
C TYR A 95 -5.65 -3.01 2.43
N ILE A 96 -4.95 -1.89 2.26
CA ILE A 96 -4.24 -1.57 1.03
C ILE A 96 -2.79 -1.28 1.41
N LEU A 97 -1.86 -2.04 0.81
CA LEU A 97 -0.43 -1.76 0.90
C LEU A 97 0.00 -0.94 -0.31
N MET A 98 0.74 0.12 -0.05
CA MET A 98 1.33 1.00 -1.04
C MET A 98 2.83 1.12 -0.81
N VAL A 99 3.61 0.99 -1.87
CA VAL A 99 5.07 1.16 -1.84
C VAL A 99 5.45 2.23 -2.85
N ILE A 100 6.19 3.23 -2.40
CA ILE A 100 6.74 4.29 -3.24
C ILE A 100 8.21 3.97 -3.45
N GLN A 101 8.64 3.93 -4.72
CA GLN A 101 10.01 3.62 -5.09
C GLN A 101 10.53 4.53 -6.20
N ASN A 102 11.86 4.60 -6.32
CA ASN A 102 12.54 5.30 -7.39
C ASN A 102 12.29 4.57 -8.72
N PRO A 103 11.71 5.24 -9.74
CA PRO A 103 11.37 4.61 -10.99
C PRO A 103 12.59 4.24 -11.85
N GLN A 104 13.82 4.58 -11.43
CA GLN A 104 15.06 4.30 -12.17
C GLN A 104 15.87 3.14 -11.59
N VAL A 105 15.49 2.62 -10.43
CA VAL A 105 16.27 1.61 -9.68
C VAL A 105 15.61 0.21 -9.72
N GLY A 106 14.46 0.08 -10.38
CA GLY A 106 13.69 -1.16 -10.54
C GLY A 106 13.65 -1.70 -11.96
#